data_AF-A0A2D8A4E4-F1
#
_entry.id   AF-A0A2D8A4E4-F1
#
_cell.length_a   1.000
_cell.length_b   1.000
_cell.length_c   1.000
_cell.angle_alpha   90.00
_cell.angle_beta   90.00
_cell.angle_gamma   90.00
#
_symmetry.space_group_name_H-M   'P 1'
#
loop_
_entity.id
_entity.type
_entity.pdbx_description
1 polymer ?
#
loop_
_entity_poly.entity_id
_entity_poly.type
_entity_poly.pdbx_seq_one_letter_code
_entity_poly.pdbx_strand_id
1 'polypeptide(L)'
;MDSAKPEGDNLVDLYGSQIEEQMRIEAQRRIESSHDKDELERLRGLSLIGLIESNDADTIPALMARLGTVRAALDGHGGGLVLASWEFLDESSSSKALSLVIDLDGACVSCGAAPGTLKGIQDDLLMD
;
A
#
# COMPACT_ATOMS: atom_id res chain seq x y z
N MET A 1 -33.12 30.08 1.22
CA MET A 1 -32.02 30.51 0.34
C MET A 1 -31.24 29.26 0.00
N ASP A 2 -31.45 28.78 -1.22
CA ASP A 2 -30.85 27.55 -1.75
C ASP A 2 -29.40 27.86 -2.14
N SER A 3 -28.43 27.33 -1.39
CA SER A 3 -27.02 27.52 -1.69
C SER A 3 -26.62 26.58 -2.81
N ALA A 4 -26.60 27.10 -4.04
CA ALA A 4 -26.01 26.43 -5.19
C ALA A 4 -24.55 26.06 -4.88
N LYS A 5 -24.31 24.77 -4.68
CA LYS A 5 -22.97 24.18 -4.51
C LYS A 5 -22.20 24.35 -5.83
N PRO A 6 -20.94 24.79 -5.83
CA PRO A 6 -20.26 25.15 -7.07
C PRO A 6 -20.01 23.91 -7.92
N GLU A 7 -20.49 23.91 -9.15
CA GLU A 7 -20.29 22.84 -10.14
C GLU A 7 -18.81 22.51 -10.39
N GLY A 8 -17.90 23.44 -10.04
CA GLY A 8 -16.45 23.27 -10.12
C GLY A 8 -15.88 22.24 -9.15
N ASP A 9 -16.40 22.10 -7.93
CA ASP A 9 -15.89 21.12 -6.96
C ASP A 9 -16.17 19.68 -7.44
N ASN A 10 -17.37 19.45 -7.99
CA ASN A 10 -17.77 18.16 -8.54
C ASN A 10 -16.91 17.77 -9.77
N LEU A 11 -16.52 18.75 -10.58
CA LEU A 11 -15.66 18.49 -11.73
C LEU A 11 -14.23 18.13 -11.30
N VAL A 12 -13.67 18.83 -10.31
CA VAL A 12 -12.34 18.54 -9.76
C VAL A 12 -12.30 17.15 -9.12
N ASP A 13 -13.32 16.79 -8.34
CA ASP A 13 -13.43 15.47 -7.70
C ASP A 13 -13.53 14.35 -8.74
N LEU A 14 -14.32 14.56 -9.80
CA LEU A 14 -14.49 13.61 -10.90
C LEU A 14 -13.20 13.41 -11.68
N TYR A 15 -12.47 14.49 -11.97
CA TYR A 15 -11.16 14.39 -12.63
C TYR A 15 -10.13 13.72 -11.71
N GLY A 16 -10.11 14.06 -10.42
CA GLY A 16 -9.24 13.43 -9.43
C GLY A 16 -9.43 11.91 -9.40
N SER A 17 -10.68 11.46 -9.29
CA SER A 17 -11.04 10.03 -9.28
C SER A 17 -10.61 9.29 -10.56
N GLN A 18 -10.77 9.94 -11.72
CA GLN A 18 -10.32 9.37 -13.00
C GLN A 18 -8.79 9.23 -13.06
N ILE A 19 -8.05 10.23 -12.57
CA ILE A 19 -6.59 10.20 -12.55
C ILE A 19 -6.11 9.10 -11.59
N GLU A 20 -6.69 9.00 -10.39
CA GLU A 20 -6.39 7.94 -9.43
C GLU A 20 -6.60 6.55 -10.02
N GLU A 21 -7.70 6.34 -10.75
CA GLU A 21 -7.98 5.07 -11.39
C GLU A 21 -6.95 4.73 -12.50
N GLN A 22 -6.62 5.71 -13.35
CA GLN A 22 -5.58 5.50 -14.37
C GLN A 22 -4.21 5.24 -13.76
N MET A 23 -3.87 5.91 -12.64
CA MET A 23 -2.64 5.65 -11.90
C MET A 23 -2.61 4.23 -11.32
N ARG A 24 -3.72 3.74 -10.76
CA ARG A 24 -3.84 2.35 -10.28
C ARG A 24 -3.64 1.35 -11.41
N ILE A 25 -4.28 1.54 -12.56
CA ILE A 25 -4.17 0.64 -13.72
C ILE A 25 -2.71 0.56 -14.21
N GLU A 26 -2.04 1.70 -14.37
CA GLU A 26 -0.66 1.73 -14.83
C GLU A 26 0.31 1.15 -13.78
N ALA A 27 0.09 1.41 -12.49
CA ALA A 27 0.87 0.80 -11.42
C ALA A 27 0.76 -0.73 -11.43
N GLN A 28 -0.47 -1.25 -11.53
CA GLN A 28 -0.72 -2.69 -11.61
C GLN A 28 -0.02 -3.31 -12.82
N ARG A 29 -0.11 -2.66 -13.99
CA ARG A 29 0.60 -3.10 -15.20
C ARG A 29 2.11 -3.21 -14.98
N ARG A 30 2.73 -2.22 -14.32
CA ARG A 30 4.19 -2.22 -14.05
C ARG A 30 4.60 -3.37 -13.13
N ILE A 31 3.82 -3.62 -12.08
CA ILE A 31 4.07 -4.72 -11.14
C ILE A 31 3.97 -6.06 -11.86
N GLU A 32 2.89 -6.30 -12.60
CA GLU A 32 2.69 -7.55 -13.36
C GLU A 32 3.73 -7.78 -14.47
N SER A 33 4.35 -6.71 -14.97
CA SER A 33 5.41 -6.82 -15.97
C SER A 33 6.78 -7.12 -15.36
N SER A 34 6.96 -6.82 -14.07
CA SER A 34 8.27 -6.89 -13.39
C SER A 34 8.38 -8.04 -12.40
N HIS A 35 7.25 -8.60 -11.96
CA HIS A 35 7.19 -9.65 -10.94
C HIS A 35 6.38 -10.84 -11.42
N ASP A 36 6.70 -12.02 -10.89
CA ASP A 36 5.97 -13.25 -11.18
C ASP A 36 4.57 -13.21 -10.55
N LYS A 37 3.55 -13.49 -11.36
CA LYS A 37 2.15 -13.46 -10.94
C LYS A 37 1.83 -14.54 -9.91
N ASP A 38 2.35 -15.75 -10.11
CA ASP A 38 2.08 -16.88 -9.21
C ASP A 38 2.69 -16.63 -7.84
N GLU A 39 3.88 -16.02 -7.80
CA GLU A 39 4.54 -15.65 -6.55
C GLU A 39 3.82 -14.52 -5.82
N LEU A 40 3.31 -13.51 -6.54
CA LEU A 40 2.50 -12.44 -5.94
C LEU A 40 1.19 -12.97 -5.36
N GLU A 41 0.55 -13.92 -6.01
CA GLU A 41 -0.64 -14.59 -5.46
C GLU A 41 -0.32 -15.40 -4.21
N ARG A 42 0.78 -16.17 -4.23
CA ARG A 42 1.26 -16.89 -3.04
C ARG A 42 1.50 -15.94 -1.87
N LEU A 43 2.26 -14.86 -2.07
CA LEU A 43 2.61 -13.88 -1.05
C LEU A 43 1.40 -13.14 -0.47
N ARG A 44 0.40 -12.82 -1.31
CA ARG A 44 -0.88 -12.24 -0.86
C ARG A 44 -1.73 -13.23 -0.07
N GLY A 45 -1.60 -14.54 -0.34
CA GLY A 45 -2.28 -15.58 0.42
C GLY A 45 -1.69 -15.90 1.79
N LEU A 46 -0.48 -15.40 2.10
CA LEU A 46 0.17 -15.65 3.40
C LEU A 46 -0.44 -14.77 4.50
N SER A 47 -0.59 -15.34 5.70
CA SER A 47 -1.01 -14.58 6.88
C SER A 47 0.14 -13.72 7.42
N LEU A 48 -0.02 -12.39 7.41
CA LEU A 48 0.98 -11.46 7.94
C LEU A 48 1.29 -11.71 9.43
N ILE A 49 0.27 -12.06 10.21
CA ILE A 49 0.42 -12.41 11.63
C ILE A 49 1.33 -13.63 11.77
N GLY A 50 1.07 -14.68 10.99
CA GLY A 50 1.88 -15.90 11.01
C GLY A 50 3.33 -15.62 10.61
N LEU A 51 3.57 -14.83 9.56
CA LEU A 51 4.91 -14.48 9.10
C LEU A 51 5.70 -13.69 10.16
N ILE A 52 5.04 -12.75 10.83
CA ILE A 52 5.66 -11.94 11.87
C ILE A 52 5.95 -12.76 13.13
N GLU A 53 5.03 -13.63 13.54
CA GLU A 53 5.23 -14.53 14.68
C GLU A 53 6.39 -15.51 14.44
N SER A 54 6.54 -16.03 13.22
CA SER A 54 7.64 -16.93 12.86
C SER A 54 8.92 -16.20 12.44
N ASN A 55 8.91 -14.87 12.39
CA ASN A 55 10.00 -14.04 11.85
C ASN A 55 10.46 -14.55 10.46
N ASP A 56 9.49 -14.81 9.58
CA ASP A 56 9.70 -15.38 8.26
C ASP A 56 10.35 -14.38 7.30
N ALA A 57 11.20 -14.87 6.41
CA ALA A 57 11.83 -14.07 5.37
C ALA A 57 10.81 -13.49 4.37
N ASP A 58 9.65 -14.14 4.23
CA ASP A 58 8.55 -13.69 3.37
C ASP A 58 7.77 -12.49 3.94
N THR A 59 8.06 -12.03 5.17
CA THR A 59 7.35 -10.89 5.79
C THR A 59 7.38 -9.63 4.92
N ILE A 60 8.57 -9.21 4.48
CA ILE A 60 8.72 -8.01 3.64
C ILE A 60 8.14 -8.22 2.24
N PRO A 61 8.44 -9.33 1.52
CA PRO A 61 7.79 -9.65 0.25
C PRO A 61 6.25 -9.67 0.31
N ALA A 62 5.67 -10.22 1.38
CA ALA A 62 4.22 -10.30 1.57
C ALA A 62 3.59 -8.93 1.80
N LEU A 63 4.26 -8.04 2.55
CA LEU A 63 3.84 -6.64 2.70
C LEU A 63 3.90 -5.92 1.35
N MET A 64 5.03 -6.02 0.63
CA MET A 64 5.17 -5.40 -0.69
C MET A 64 4.11 -5.90 -1.67
N ALA A 65 3.72 -7.18 -1.65
CA ALA A 65 2.69 -7.73 -2.53
C ALA A 65 1.29 -7.10 -2.37
N ARG A 66 1.04 -6.39 -1.26
CA ARG A 66 -0.23 -5.71 -0.97
C ARG A 66 -0.24 -4.22 -1.32
N LEU A 67 0.92 -3.60 -1.51
CA LEU A 67 1.10 -2.15 -1.61
C LEU A 67 0.84 -1.51 -2.99
N GLY A 68 0.15 -2.18 -3.92
CA GLY A 68 -0.31 -1.65 -5.21
C GLY A 68 0.49 -0.48 -5.81
N THR A 69 -0.07 0.73 -5.79
CA THR A 69 0.58 1.92 -6.36
C THR A 69 1.89 2.32 -5.68
N VAL A 70 1.99 2.09 -4.38
CA VAL A 70 3.18 2.38 -3.58
C VAL A 70 4.32 1.44 -3.98
N ARG A 71 4.05 0.15 -4.18
CA ARG A 71 5.06 -0.79 -4.70
C ARG A 71 5.58 -0.36 -6.07
N ALA A 72 4.69 0.00 -7.00
CA ALA A 72 5.12 0.45 -8.32
C ALA A 72 6.01 1.71 -8.25
N ALA A 73 5.75 2.59 -7.28
CA ALA A 73 6.59 3.75 -7.01
C ALA A 73 7.95 3.35 -6.41
N LEU A 74 7.98 2.44 -5.43
CA LEU A 74 9.21 1.93 -4.82
C LEU A 74 10.09 1.22 -5.85
N ASP A 75 9.54 0.27 -6.60
CA ASP A 75 10.24 -0.47 -7.66
C ASP A 75 10.83 0.49 -8.71
N GLY A 76 10.08 1.52 -9.10
CA GLY A 76 10.49 2.50 -10.10
C GLY A 76 11.64 3.43 -9.67
N HIS A 77 11.84 3.60 -8.36
CA HIS A 77 12.92 4.43 -7.82
C HIS A 77 14.07 3.61 -7.25
N GLY A 78 13.94 2.28 -7.15
CA GLY A 78 14.93 1.42 -6.48
C GLY A 78 14.80 1.47 -4.95
N GLY A 79 13.59 1.75 -4.48
CA GLY A 79 13.20 1.70 -3.09
C GLY A 79 12.66 0.35 -2.64
N GLY A 80 12.43 0.23 -1.35
CA GLY A 80 11.96 -0.94 -0.65
C GLY A 80 11.32 -0.55 0.67
N LEU A 81 11.08 -1.57 1.48
CA LEU A 81 10.33 -1.46 2.73
C LEU A 81 11.12 -2.12 3.86
N VAL A 82 11.19 -1.43 4.99
CA VAL A 82 11.79 -1.92 6.22
C VAL A 82 10.73 -1.92 7.31
N LEU A 83 10.56 -3.07 7.97
CA LEU A 83 9.68 -3.16 9.14
C LEU A 83 10.44 -2.66 10.37
N ALA A 84 10.10 -1.47 10.86
CA ALA A 84 10.79 -0.81 11.97
C ALA A 84 10.36 -1.37 13.33
N SER A 85 9.04 -1.56 13.50
CA SER A 85 8.49 -2.25 14.67
C SER A 85 7.12 -2.82 14.37
N TRP A 86 6.68 -3.75 15.22
CA TRP A 86 5.34 -4.31 15.17
C TRP A 86 4.85 -4.63 16.58
N GLU A 87 3.53 -4.60 16.76
CA GLU A 87 2.88 -4.87 18.04
C GLU A 87 1.56 -5.61 17.80
N PHE A 88 1.24 -6.59 18.64
CA PHE A 88 -0.10 -7.18 18.64
C PHE A 88 -0.99 -6.37 19.57
N LEU A 89 -2.00 -5.76 18.99
CA LEU A 89 -3.06 -5.05 19.70
C LEU A 89 -4.13 -6.11 20.03
N ASP A 90 -4.18 -6.50 21.30
CA ASP A 90 -5.21 -7.35 21.92
C ASP A 90 -5.00 -8.89 21.79
N GLU A 91 -4.64 -9.53 22.92
CA GLU A 91 -4.66 -10.99 23.10
C GLU A 91 -6.05 -11.52 23.52
N SER A 92 -7.00 -10.63 23.82
CA SER A 92 -8.28 -10.97 24.48
C SER A 92 -9.45 -11.18 23.51
N SER A 93 -9.31 -10.76 22.25
CA SER A 93 -10.35 -10.84 21.23
C SER A 93 -10.09 -12.01 20.27
N SER A 94 -11.15 -12.59 19.69
CA SER A 94 -11.04 -13.74 18.76
C SER A 94 -10.27 -13.43 17.46
N SER A 95 -9.88 -12.18 17.23
CA SER A 95 -9.05 -11.71 16.13
C SER A 95 -7.88 -10.91 16.69
N LYS A 96 -6.65 -11.38 16.45
CA LYS A 96 -5.42 -10.63 16.75
C LYS A 96 -5.32 -9.44 15.79
N ALA A 97 -5.18 -8.22 16.31
CA ALA A 97 -4.88 -7.05 15.49
C ALA A 97 -3.38 -6.77 15.50
N LEU A 98 -2.86 -6.29 14.37
CA LEU A 98 -1.43 -6.09 14.14
C LEU A 98 -1.16 -4.60 13.85
N SER A 99 -0.35 -3.98 14.70
CA SER A 99 0.20 -2.64 14.54
C SER A 99 1.56 -2.75 13.87
N LEU A 100 1.81 -1.98 12.82
CA LEU A 100 3.07 -2.00 12.06
C LEU A 100 3.60 -0.58 11.92
N VAL A 101 4.88 -0.42 12.22
CA VAL A 101 5.65 0.78 11.87
C VAL A 101 6.60 0.39 10.76
N ILE A 102 6.44 1.06 9.61
CA ILE A 102 7.13 0.73 8.38
C ILE A 102 7.90 1.95 7.91
N ASP A 103 9.18 1.75 7.64
CA ASP A 103 10.04 2.73 6.98
C ASP A 103 10.18 2.38 5.49
N LEU A 104 10.21 3.41 4.65
CA LEU A 104 10.51 3.26 3.23
C LEU A 104 12.00 3.52 3.05
N ASP A 105 12.73 2.53 2.52
CA ASP A 105 14.15 2.63 2.25
C ASP A 105 14.39 2.73 0.74
N GLY A 106 15.50 3.33 0.33
CA GLY A 106 15.90 3.41 -1.07
C GLY A 106 15.13 4.46 -1.91
N ALA A 107 15.91 5.41 -2.41
CA ALA A 107 15.58 6.47 -3.36
C ALA A 107 14.68 7.62 -2.88
N CYS A 108 15.35 8.77 -2.70
CA CYS A 108 14.80 10.12 -2.53
C CYS A 108 13.36 10.18 -1.99
N VAL A 109 13.22 9.96 -0.67
CA VAL A 109 12.12 10.54 0.12
C VAL A 109 12.02 12.08 -0.14
N SER A 110 13.13 12.68 -0.61
CA SER A 110 13.31 14.06 -1.08
C SER A 110 12.75 14.39 -2.47
N CYS A 111 12.27 13.42 -3.27
CA CYS A 111 11.63 13.68 -4.58
C CYS A 111 10.11 13.85 -4.48
N GLY A 112 9.53 13.84 -3.27
CA GLY A 112 8.11 14.09 -3.07
C GLY A 112 7.25 12.92 -3.53
N ALA A 113 7.36 11.79 -2.84
CA ALA A 113 6.21 10.89 -2.75
C ALA A 113 5.06 11.73 -2.17
N ALA A 114 4.03 11.99 -2.98
CA ALA A 114 2.93 12.87 -2.62
C ALA A 114 2.36 12.47 -1.23
N PRO A 115 1.72 13.39 -0.48
CA PRO A 115 0.99 13.04 0.75
C PRO A 115 0.03 11.85 0.59
N GLY A 116 -0.40 11.56 -0.65
CA GLY A 116 -1.19 10.38 -1.02
C GLY A 116 -0.49 9.03 -0.90
N THR A 117 0.85 8.93 -0.89
CA THR A 117 1.57 7.65 -0.79
C THR A 117 1.41 7.03 0.60
N LEU A 118 1.45 7.84 1.68
CA LEU A 118 1.21 7.36 3.04
C LEU A 118 -0.24 6.92 3.25
N LYS A 119 -1.19 7.69 2.69
CA LYS A 119 -2.60 7.32 2.70
C LYS A 119 -2.85 6.03 1.90
N GLY A 120 -2.16 5.85 0.77
CA GLY A 120 -2.25 4.64 -0.04
C GLY A 120 -1.77 3.38 0.71
N ILE A 121 -0.69 3.47 1.49
CA ILE A 121 -0.24 2.35 2.36
C ILE A 121 -1.35 1.99 3.36
N GLN A 122 -1.97 2.99 3.98
CA GLN A 122 -3.04 2.79 4.95
C GLN A 122 -4.26 2.14 4.28
N ASP A 123 -4.74 2.68 3.16
CA ASP A 123 -5.89 2.17 2.43
C ASP A 123 -5.64 0.72 1.93
N ASP A 124 -4.45 0.44 1.39
CA ASP A 124 -4.09 -0.88 0.87
C ASP A 124 -3.96 -1.95 1.99
N LEU A 125 -3.49 -1.58 3.18
CA LEU A 125 -3.33 -2.51 4.32
C LEU A 125 -4.60 -2.71 5.17
N LEU A 126 -5.54 -1.75 5.15
CA LEU A 126 -6.81 -1.84 5.89
C LEU A 126 -7.95 -2.44 5.06
N MET A 127 -7.75 -2.68 3.77
CA MET A 127 -8.72 -3.35 2.89
C MET A 127 -8.61 -4.89 2.93
N ASP A 128 -7.58 -5.45 3.56
CA ASP A 128 -7.38 -6.89 3.83
C ASP A 128 -8.06 -7.30 5.16
#